data_AF-A0A1L5KLY7-F1
#
_entry.id   AF-A0A1L5KLY7-F1
#
_cell.length_a   1.000
_cell.length_b   1.000
_cell.length_c   1.000
_cell.angle_alpha   90.00
_cell.angle_beta   90.00
_cell.angle_gamma   90.00
#
_symmetry.space_group_name_H-M   'P 1'
#
loop_
_entity.id
_entity.type
_entity.pdbx_description
1 polymer ?
#
loop_
_entity_poly.entity_id
_entity_poly.type
_entity_poly.pdbx_seq_one_letter_code
_entity_poly.pdbx_strand_id
1 'polypeptide(L)'
;QTTDEYINTILPPLTKALFKYVREGKYTFCTPGHMGGTAFQKSPVGSLFYDFFGPNTMKSDISISVSELGSLLDHSGPHKEAEQYIARVFNADRSYMVTNGTSTANKIVGMYSAPAGSTILIDRNCHKSLTHLMMMSDVTPIYFRPTRNAYGILGGIPQSEFQHATIAKRVKETPNATWPVHAVITNSTYDGLLYNTDFIKKTLDVKSIHFDSAWVPYTNFSPIYEGKCGMSGGRVEGKVIYETQSTHKLLAAFSQASMIHVKGDVNEETFNEAYMMHTTTSPHYGIV
;
A
#
# COMPACT_ATOMS: atom_id res chain seq x y z
N GLN A 1 17.80 -12.28 -30.84
CA GLN A 1 17.93 -13.43 -29.93
C GLN A 1 18.53 -13.02 -28.59
N THR A 2 19.83 -12.67 -28.48
CA THR A 2 20.42 -12.24 -27.18
C THR A 2 19.77 -10.97 -26.60
N THR A 3 19.43 -9.98 -27.43
CA THR A 3 18.73 -8.78 -26.97
C THR A 3 17.34 -9.08 -26.41
N ASP A 4 16.60 -10.00 -27.04
CA ASP A 4 15.25 -10.37 -26.62
C ASP A 4 15.28 -11.15 -25.30
N GLU A 5 16.29 -12.02 -25.12
CA GLU A 5 16.57 -12.72 -23.87
C GLU A 5 16.87 -11.73 -22.74
N TYR A 6 17.70 -10.71 -23.00
CA TYR A 6 17.97 -9.66 -22.02
C TYR A 6 16.71 -8.89 -21.63
N ILE A 7 15.91 -8.43 -22.61
CA ILE A 7 14.63 -7.73 -22.35
C ILE A 7 13.70 -8.61 -21.52
N ASN A 8 13.59 -9.90 -21.85
CA ASN A 8 12.79 -10.85 -21.09
C ASN A 8 13.34 -11.12 -19.69
N THR A 9 14.65 -10.98 -19.47
CA THR A 9 15.26 -11.18 -18.15
C THR A 9 14.93 -10.04 -17.20
N ILE A 10 15.00 -8.79 -17.68
CA ILE A 10 14.81 -7.60 -16.82
C ILE A 10 13.34 -7.22 -16.60
N LEU A 11 12.42 -7.65 -17.49
CA LEU A 11 11.00 -7.34 -17.33
C LEU A 11 10.36 -8.20 -16.22
N PRO A 12 9.62 -7.58 -15.27
CA PRO A 12 8.86 -8.31 -14.26
C PRO A 12 7.70 -9.08 -14.91
N PRO A 13 7.18 -10.13 -14.25
CA PRO A 13 6.30 -11.12 -14.86
C PRO A 13 5.00 -10.52 -15.45
N LEU A 14 4.30 -9.67 -14.69
CA LEU A 14 3.03 -9.09 -15.14
C LEU A 14 3.22 -8.10 -16.30
N THR A 15 4.15 -7.15 -16.19
CA THR A 15 4.42 -6.18 -17.27
C THR A 15 4.88 -6.89 -18.55
N LYS A 16 5.67 -7.97 -18.42
CA LYS A 16 6.06 -8.81 -19.55
C LYS A 16 4.86 -9.45 -20.24
N ALA A 17 3.94 -10.03 -19.45
CA ALA A 17 2.71 -10.61 -19.96
C ALA A 17 1.82 -9.56 -20.64
N LEU A 18 1.65 -8.38 -20.04
CA LEU A 18 0.89 -7.26 -20.59
C LEU A 18 1.47 -6.78 -21.92
N PHE A 19 2.79 -6.57 -21.99
CA PHE A 19 3.44 -6.14 -23.23
C PHE A 19 3.36 -7.20 -24.33
N LYS A 20 3.45 -8.48 -23.96
CA LYS A 20 3.23 -9.59 -24.90
C LYS A 20 1.79 -9.57 -25.44
N TYR A 21 0.82 -9.44 -24.55
CA TYR A 21 -0.60 -9.33 -24.90
C TYR A 21 -0.85 -8.16 -25.87
N VAL A 22 -0.33 -6.97 -25.57
CA VAL A 22 -0.53 -5.78 -26.42
C VAL A 22 0.02 -5.98 -27.85
N ARG A 23 1.08 -6.78 -28.01
CA ARG A 23 1.67 -7.09 -29.33
C ARG A 23 0.93 -8.20 -30.08
N GLU A 24 0.40 -9.20 -29.38
CA GLU A 24 -0.05 -10.46 -29.98
C GLU A 24 -1.57 -10.69 -29.89
N GLY A 25 -2.24 -10.03 -28.94
CA GLY A 25 -3.64 -10.24 -28.57
C GLY A 25 -4.62 -9.91 -29.69
N LYS A 26 -5.66 -10.74 -29.82
CA LYS A 26 -6.70 -10.63 -30.87
C LYS A 26 -8.13 -10.73 -30.31
N TYR A 27 -8.33 -10.55 -29.01
CA TYR A 27 -9.67 -10.62 -28.44
C TYR A 27 -10.58 -9.53 -29.02
N THR A 28 -11.82 -9.93 -29.25
CA THR A 28 -12.93 -9.05 -29.65
C THR A 28 -14.08 -9.29 -28.68
N PHE A 29 -15.05 -8.36 -28.62
CA PHE A 29 -16.21 -8.45 -27.72
C PHE A 29 -15.86 -8.55 -26.21
N CYS A 30 -14.87 -7.77 -25.75
CA CYS A 30 -14.46 -7.70 -24.35
C CYS A 30 -14.64 -6.28 -23.78
N THR A 31 -14.75 -6.16 -22.46
CA THR A 31 -14.53 -4.88 -21.76
C THR A 31 -13.03 -4.61 -21.62
N PRO A 32 -12.57 -3.34 -21.62
CA PRO A 32 -13.35 -2.10 -21.69
C PRO A 32 -13.99 -1.81 -23.07
N GLY A 33 -15.12 -1.08 -23.07
CA GLY A 33 -15.94 -0.85 -24.27
C GLY A 33 -15.26 -0.07 -25.40
N HIS A 34 -14.14 0.62 -25.14
CA HIS A 34 -13.35 1.25 -26.20
C HIS A 34 -12.53 0.25 -27.03
N MET A 35 -12.36 -0.99 -26.55
CA MET A 35 -11.73 -2.12 -27.24
C MET A 35 -10.38 -1.76 -27.87
N GLY A 36 -9.37 -1.50 -27.04
CA GLY A 36 -8.04 -1.12 -27.51
C GLY A 36 -7.98 0.26 -28.19
N GLY A 37 -9.03 1.07 -28.01
CA GLY A 37 -9.13 2.44 -28.53
C GLY A 37 -9.90 2.55 -29.85
N THR A 38 -10.46 1.45 -30.35
CA THR A 38 -11.26 1.41 -31.57
C THR A 38 -12.46 2.35 -31.51
N ALA A 39 -13.15 2.43 -30.36
CA ALA A 39 -14.30 3.33 -30.22
C ALA A 39 -13.88 4.81 -30.26
N PHE A 40 -12.73 5.17 -29.67
CA PHE A 40 -12.21 6.53 -29.69
C PHE A 40 -11.99 7.04 -31.12
N GLN A 41 -11.51 6.17 -32.02
CA GLN A 41 -11.29 6.50 -33.43
C GLN A 41 -12.58 6.74 -34.22
N LYS A 42 -13.77 6.47 -33.67
CA LYS A 42 -15.07 6.73 -34.31
C LYS A 42 -15.65 8.11 -33.98
N SER A 43 -14.97 8.89 -33.15
CA SER A 43 -15.39 10.25 -32.75
C SER A 43 -14.30 11.27 -33.06
N PRO A 44 -14.60 12.47 -33.62
CA PRO A 44 -13.59 13.48 -33.89
C PRO A 44 -12.79 13.92 -32.66
N VAL A 45 -13.45 14.10 -31.51
CA VAL A 45 -12.72 14.41 -30.25
C VAL A 45 -12.01 13.18 -29.70
N GLY A 46 -12.56 11.97 -29.95
CA GLY A 46 -11.96 10.72 -29.54
C GLY A 46 -10.67 10.39 -30.29
N SER A 47 -10.57 10.72 -31.58
CA SER A 47 -9.34 10.49 -32.35
C SER A 47 -8.19 11.36 -31.83
N LEU A 48 -8.46 12.62 -31.48
CA LEU A 48 -7.45 13.49 -30.84
C LEU A 48 -6.96 12.91 -29.51
N PHE A 49 -7.87 12.35 -28.70
CA PHE A 49 -7.53 11.68 -27.45
C PHE A 49 -6.69 10.41 -27.68
N TYR A 50 -7.07 9.61 -28.68
CA TYR A 50 -6.32 8.41 -29.09
C TYR A 50 -4.91 8.77 -29.57
N ASP A 51 -4.77 9.82 -30.38
CA ASP A 51 -3.48 10.26 -30.92
C ASP A 51 -2.58 10.85 -29.83
N PHE A 52 -3.17 11.55 -28.84
CA PHE A 52 -2.42 12.10 -27.71
C PHE A 52 -1.79 11.01 -26.81
N PHE A 53 -2.58 10.01 -26.40
CA PHE A 53 -2.10 8.94 -25.51
C PHE A 53 -1.41 7.79 -26.26
N GLY A 54 -1.70 7.65 -27.55
CA GLY A 54 -1.12 6.67 -28.43
C GLY A 54 -1.70 5.24 -28.27
N PRO A 55 -1.36 4.34 -29.22
CA PRO A 55 -1.98 3.03 -29.31
C PRO A 55 -1.72 2.11 -28.13
N ASN A 56 -0.50 2.12 -27.59
CA ASN A 56 -0.11 1.16 -26.55
C ASN A 56 -0.87 1.41 -25.25
N THR A 57 -1.05 2.68 -24.87
CA THR A 57 -1.86 3.08 -23.70
C THR A 57 -3.28 2.51 -23.80
N MET A 58 -3.92 2.68 -24.96
CA MET A 58 -5.29 2.19 -25.18
C MET A 58 -5.36 0.66 -25.23
N LYS A 59 -4.37 -0.01 -25.82
CA LYS A 59 -4.35 -1.48 -25.94
C LYS A 59 -3.99 -2.17 -24.63
N SER A 60 -3.28 -1.50 -23.73
CA SER A 60 -2.99 -2.01 -22.39
C SER A 60 -4.12 -1.79 -21.39
N ASP A 61 -5.14 -0.99 -21.73
CA ASP A 61 -6.35 -0.86 -20.91
C ASP A 61 -7.29 -2.03 -21.19
N ILE A 62 -7.19 -3.04 -20.32
CA ILE A 62 -7.82 -4.35 -20.46
C ILE A 62 -8.55 -4.73 -19.17
N SER A 63 -9.25 -5.87 -19.22
CA SER A 63 -9.92 -6.47 -18.06
C SER A 63 -9.48 -7.92 -17.86
N ILE A 64 -10.01 -8.55 -16.82
CA ILE A 64 -9.86 -9.99 -16.55
C ILE A 64 -10.36 -10.90 -17.69
N SER A 65 -11.04 -10.34 -18.71
CA SER A 65 -11.38 -11.09 -19.94
C SER A 65 -10.12 -11.64 -20.63
N VAL A 66 -8.96 -11.01 -20.41
CA VAL A 66 -7.65 -11.49 -20.84
C VAL A 66 -7.11 -12.49 -19.82
N SER A 67 -7.64 -13.71 -19.88
CA SER A 67 -7.42 -14.74 -18.84
C SER A 67 -5.96 -15.11 -18.60
N GLU A 68 -5.09 -14.98 -19.62
CA GLU A 68 -3.67 -15.30 -19.51
C GLU A 68 -2.88 -14.37 -18.57
N LEU A 69 -3.44 -13.21 -18.20
CA LEU A 69 -2.86 -12.30 -17.21
C LEU A 69 -3.33 -12.59 -15.78
N GLY A 70 -4.28 -13.51 -15.60
CA GLY A 70 -4.89 -13.80 -14.30
C GLY A 70 -5.76 -12.65 -13.80
N SER A 71 -5.88 -12.53 -12.48
CA SER A 71 -6.75 -11.56 -11.83
C SER A 71 -6.07 -10.97 -10.60
N LEU A 72 -6.15 -9.64 -10.46
CA LEU A 72 -5.63 -8.90 -9.31
C LEU A 72 -6.35 -9.29 -8.02
N LEU A 73 -7.68 -9.36 -8.05
CA LEU A 73 -8.51 -9.63 -6.86
C LEU A 73 -8.41 -11.09 -6.39
N ASP A 74 -8.16 -12.01 -7.33
CA ASP A 74 -7.98 -13.43 -7.01
C ASP A 74 -6.52 -13.77 -6.69
N HIS A 75 -5.61 -12.80 -6.77
CA HIS A 75 -4.15 -12.99 -6.63
C HIS A 75 -3.65 -14.19 -7.45
N SER A 76 -3.99 -14.22 -8.74
CA SER A 76 -3.80 -15.40 -9.60
C SER A 76 -2.92 -15.11 -10.83
N GLY A 77 -2.27 -16.16 -11.35
CA GLY A 77 -1.40 -16.06 -12.53
C GLY A 77 -0.27 -15.03 -12.36
N PRO A 78 0.05 -14.25 -13.42
CA PRO A 78 1.06 -13.20 -13.37
C PRO A 78 0.89 -12.16 -12.26
N HIS A 79 -0.33 -11.90 -11.77
CA HIS A 79 -0.55 -11.01 -10.63
C HIS A 79 0.04 -11.60 -9.34
N LYS A 80 -0.13 -12.90 -9.10
CA LYS A 80 0.49 -13.61 -7.96
C LYS A 80 2.01 -13.52 -8.03
N GLU A 81 2.57 -13.77 -9.20
CA GLU A 81 4.01 -13.71 -9.43
C GLU A 81 4.56 -12.29 -9.20
N ALA A 82 3.81 -11.26 -9.61
CA ALA A 82 4.16 -9.86 -9.38
C ALA A 82 4.14 -9.50 -7.89
N GLU A 83 3.11 -9.90 -7.15
CA GLU A 83 3.05 -9.65 -5.71
C GLU A 83 4.18 -10.34 -4.94
N GLN A 84 4.53 -11.57 -5.33
CA GLN A 84 5.68 -12.28 -4.79
C GLN A 84 7.00 -11.60 -5.16
N TYR A 85 7.13 -11.12 -6.40
CA TYR A 85 8.29 -10.36 -6.84
C TYR A 85 8.47 -9.09 -6.01
N ILE A 86 7.39 -8.32 -5.82
CA ILE A 86 7.38 -7.11 -5.00
C ILE A 86 7.76 -7.44 -3.55
N ALA A 87 7.16 -8.47 -2.94
CA ALA A 87 7.48 -8.89 -1.57
C ALA A 87 8.98 -9.19 -1.39
N ARG A 88 9.60 -9.91 -2.34
CA ARG A 88 11.05 -10.17 -2.33
C ARG A 88 11.87 -8.88 -2.43
N VAL A 89 11.50 -7.97 -3.33
CA VAL A 89 12.24 -6.71 -3.56
C VAL A 89 12.13 -5.75 -2.37
N PHE A 90 11.01 -5.77 -1.64
CA PHE A 90 10.71 -4.84 -0.54
C PHE A 90 10.87 -5.46 0.86
N ASN A 91 11.46 -6.65 0.96
CA ASN A 91 11.68 -7.35 2.23
C ASN A 91 10.40 -7.53 3.06
N ALA A 92 9.32 -7.96 2.40
CA ALA A 92 8.02 -8.25 3.01
C ALA A 92 7.71 -9.75 2.90
N ASP A 93 6.88 -10.26 3.82
CA ASP A 93 6.35 -11.63 3.73
C ASP A 93 5.22 -11.70 2.69
N ARG A 94 4.39 -10.64 2.63
CA ARG A 94 3.32 -10.47 1.65
C ARG A 94 3.27 -9.02 1.19
N SER A 95 3.00 -8.82 -0.09
CA SER A 95 2.74 -7.50 -0.66
C SER A 95 1.44 -7.50 -1.44
N TYR A 96 0.67 -6.42 -1.35
CA TYR A 96 -0.55 -6.19 -2.15
C TYR A 96 -0.37 -4.94 -2.99
N MET A 97 -0.80 -5.00 -4.25
CA MET A 97 -0.83 -3.84 -5.17
C MET A 97 -2.16 -3.11 -5.01
N VAL A 98 -2.12 -1.80 -4.75
CA VAL A 98 -3.31 -0.96 -4.55
C VAL A 98 -3.36 0.11 -5.64
N THR A 99 -4.48 0.18 -6.35
CA THR A 99 -4.68 1.05 -7.51
C THR A 99 -5.43 2.35 -7.19
N ASN A 100 -5.66 2.65 -5.91
CA ASN A 100 -6.34 3.87 -5.46
C ASN A 100 -5.56 4.62 -4.35
N GLY A 101 -4.24 4.55 -4.43
CA GLY A 101 -3.28 5.28 -3.60
C GLY A 101 -3.18 4.78 -2.15
N THR A 102 -2.19 5.30 -1.43
CA THR A 102 -1.97 4.96 -0.01
C THR A 102 -3.14 5.42 0.88
N SER A 103 -3.91 6.42 0.42
CA SER A 103 -5.18 6.78 1.04
C SER A 103 -6.12 5.59 1.21
N THR A 104 -6.14 4.66 0.25
CA THR A 104 -6.97 3.45 0.26
C THR A 104 -6.26 2.32 0.97
N ALA A 105 -4.94 2.15 0.74
CA ALA A 105 -4.11 1.18 1.45
C ALA A 105 -4.23 1.31 2.98
N ASN A 106 -4.20 2.55 3.50
CA ASN A 106 -4.39 2.84 4.92
C ASN A 106 -5.75 2.37 5.45
N LYS A 107 -6.82 2.43 4.64
CA LYS A 107 -8.15 1.98 5.04
C LYS A 107 -8.24 0.45 5.05
N ILE A 108 -7.66 -0.21 4.04
CA ILE A 108 -7.59 -1.68 3.97
C ILE A 108 -6.92 -2.23 5.23
N VAL A 109 -5.72 -1.72 5.56
CA VAL A 109 -4.98 -2.13 6.77
C VAL A 109 -5.77 -1.80 8.04
N GLY A 110 -6.35 -0.60 8.11
CA GLY A 110 -7.10 -0.13 9.27
C GLY A 110 -8.37 -0.94 9.55
N MET A 111 -9.22 -1.16 8.55
CA MET A 111 -10.47 -1.91 8.68
C MET A 111 -10.22 -3.39 9.00
N TYR A 112 -9.14 -3.98 8.49
CA TYR A 112 -8.71 -5.32 8.91
C TYR A 112 -8.24 -5.34 10.37
N SER A 113 -7.48 -4.33 10.80
CA SER A 113 -6.76 -4.36 12.08
C SER A 113 -7.56 -3.83 13.27
N ALA A 114 -8.62 -3.05 13.03
CA ALA A 114 -9.38 -2.34 14.06
C ALA A 114 -10.90 -2.62 13.94
N PRO A 115 -11.40 -3.69 14.57
CA PRO A 115 -12.83 -3.98 14.63
C PRO A 115 -13.63 -2.89 15.35
N ALA A 116 -14.94 -2.86 15.15
CA ALA A 116 -15.84 -1.95 15.86
C ALA A 116 -15.73 -2.11 17.39
N GLY A 117 -15.81 -0.99 18.13
CA GLY A 117 -15.63 -0.91 19.58
C GLY A 117 -14.18 -1.04 20.06
N SER A 118 -13.22 -1.27 19.17
CA SER A 118 -11.81 -1.37 19.54
C SER A 118 -11.16 -0.01 19.77
N THR A 119 -10.02 -0.02 20.45
CA THR A 119 -9.16 1.16 20.63
C THR A 119 -7.96 1.10 19.70
N ILE A 120 -7.64 2.23 19.07
CA ILE A 120 -6.45 2.39 18.25
C ILE A 120 -5.53 3.47 18.82
N LEU A 121 -4.22 3.22 18.77
CA LEU A 121 -3.23 4.26 18.94
C LEU A 121 -2.94 4.89 17.58
N ILE A 122 -3.07 6.20 17.46
CA ILE A 122 -2.90 6.86 16.16
C ILE A 122 -2.04 8.11 16.31
N ASP A 123 -1.05 8.27 15.43
CA ASP A 123 -0.24 9.48 15.37
C ASP A 123 -1.13 10.70 15.16
N ARG A 124 -0.92 11.77 15.96
CA ARG A 124 -1.61 13.05 15.71
C ARG A 124 -1.10 13.72 14.44
N ASN A 125 0.10 13.38 13.98
CA ASN A 125 0.64 13.73 12.67
C ASN A 125 0.16 12.75 11.58
N CYS A 126 -1.13 12.43 11.56
CA CYS A 126 -1.71 11.50 10.60
C CYS A 126 -2.11 12.19 9.28
N HIS A 127 -1.94 11.49 8.16
CA HIS A 127 -2.57 11.90 6.91
C HIS A 127 -4.10 11.84 7.02
N LYS A 128 -4.80 12.75 6.34
CA LYS A 128 -6.28 12.85 6.35
C LYS A 128 -7.02 11.54 6.03
N SER A 129 -6.40 10.61 5.30
CA SER A 129 -7.00 9.29 5.05
C SER A 129 -7.24 8.48 6.32
N LEU A 130 -6.39 8.63 7.33
CA LEU A 130 -6.53 7.98 8.63
C LEU A 130 -7.61 8.66 9.47
N THR A 131 -7.80 9.97 9.31
CA THR A 131 -9.00 10.64 9.84
C THR A 131 -10.26 10.08 9.21
N HIS A 132 -10.29 9.91 7.89
CA HIS A 132 -11.44 9.29 7.21
C HIS A 132 -11.66 7.85 7.68
N LEU A 133 -10.59 7.06 7.91
CA LEU A 133 -10.69 5.74 8.54
C LEU A 133 -11.46 5.80 9.86
N MET A 134 -11.05 6.68 10.79
CA MET A 134 -11.74 6.85 12.08
C MET A 134 -13.19 7.32 11.94
N MET A 135 -13.54 8.01 10.85
CA MET A 135 -14.92 8.42 10.58
C MET A 135 -15.78 7.29 10.00
N MET A 136 -15.17 6.29 9.35
CA MET A 136 -15.88 5.15 8.76
C MET A 136 -15.91 3.93 9.68
N SER A 137 -15.00 3.85 10.63
CA SER A 137 -14.88 2.73 11.57
C SER A 137 -15.24 3.19 12.98
N ASP A 138 -16.14 2.47 13.64
CA ASP A 138 -16.53 2.73 15.03
C ASP A 138 -15.39 2.32 15.99
N VAL A 139 -14.38 3.17 16.13
CA VAL A 139 -13.19 2.93 16.95
C VAL A 139 -12.91 4.11 17.88
N THR A 140 -12.29 3.83 19.01
CA THR A 140 -11.87 4.87 19.97
C THR A 140 -10.41 5.25 19.73
N PRO A 141 -10.09 6.48 19.29
CA PRO A 141 -8.72 6.88 19.04
C PRO A 141 -8.04 7.42 20.31
N ILE A 142 -6.87 6.86 20.64
CA ILE A 142 -5.91 7.47 21.56
C ILE A 142 -4.75 8.03 20.73
N TYR A 143 -4.48 9.32 20.86
CA TYR A 143 -3.46 9.98 20.04
C TYR A 143 -2.06 9.84 20.62
N PHE A 144 -1.09 9.43 19.79
CA PHE A 144 0.32 9.75 20.07
C PHE A 144 0.57 11.25 19.91
N ARG A 145 1.47 11.80 20.72
CA ARG A 145 1.76 13.24 20.73
C ARG A 145 3.14 13.51 20.13
N PRO A 146 3.22 14.00 18.87
CA PRO A 146 4.50 14.42 18.30
C PRO A 146 5.02 15.69 18.99
N THR A 147 6.33 15.89 18.92
CA THR A 147 6.99 17.14 19.33
C THR A 147 6.95 18.18 18.21
N ARG A 148 7.37 19.43 18.48
CA ARG A 148 7.66 20.43 17.45
C ARG A 148 8.80 21.35 17.86
N ASN A 149 9.42 22.00 16.88
CA ASN A 149 10.37 23.10 17.11
C ASN A 149 9.71 24.48 16.91
N ALA A 150 10.49 25.55 17.12
CA ALA A 150 10.03 26.94 16.98
C ALA A 150 9.61 27.33 15.55
N TYR A 151 10.08 26.62 14.51
CA TYR A 151 9.67 26.82 13.12
C TYR A 151 8.30 26.19 12.80
N GLY A 152 7.75 25.39 13.71
CA GLY A 152 6.51 24.65 13.50
C GLY A 152 6.69 23.27 12.88
N ILE A 153 7.92 22.88 12.51
CA ILE A 153 8.25 21.54 12.02
C ILE A 153 7.93 20.52 13.10
N LEU A 154 7.19 19.47 12.72
CA LEU A 154 6.87 18.39 13.64
C LEU A 154 8.09 17.50 13.82
N GLY A 155 8.46 17.29 15.09
CA GLY A 155 9.41 16.27 15.50
C GLY A 155 8.74 14.90 15.61
N GLY A 156 9.52 13.91 16.08
CA GLY A 156 8.99 12.58 16.36
C GLY A 156 8.13 12.54 17.63
N ILE A 157 7.39 11.44 17.76
CA ILE A 157 6.75 10.99 19.01
C ILE A 157 7.85 10.62 20.03
N PRO A 158 7.85 11.19 21.25
CA PRO A 158 8.80 10.82 22.30
C PRO A 158 8.74 9.35 22.70
N GLN A 159 9.88 8.79 23.10
CA GLN A 159 9.98 7.38 23.53
C GLN A 159 9.00 7.00 24.66
N SER A 160 8.71 7.95 25.56
CA SER A 160 7.78 7.75 26.68
C SER A 160 6.35 7.47 26.23
N GLU A 161 5.93 7.91 25.04
CA GLU A 161 4.59 7.67 24.50
C GLU A 161 4.37 6.20 24.11
N PHE A 162 5.45 5.46 23.82
CA PHE A 162 5.39 4.04 23.45
C PHE A 162 5.46 3.10 24.65
N GLN A 163 5.62 3.62 25.86
CA GLN A 163 5.74 2.81 27.07
C GLN A 163 4.37 2.36 27.57
N HIS A 164 4.28 1.10 28.01
CA HIS A 164 3.07 0.50 28.57
C HIS A 164 2.40 1.41 29.61
N ALA A 165 3.15 1.97 30.56
CA ALA A 165 2.59 2.78 31.65
C ALA A 165 1.85 4.03 31.13
N THR A 166 2.41 4.70 30.11
CA THR A 166 1.80 5.87 29.48
C THR A 166 0.51 5.49 28.76
N ILE A 167 0.53 4.38 28.01
CA ILE A 167 -0.63 3.88 27.27
C ILE A 167 -1.74 3.44 28.23
N ALA A 168 -1.41 2.66 29.26
CA ALA A 168 -2.36 2.19 30.27
C ALA A 168 -3.06 3.36 30.99
N LYS A 169 -2.31 4.42 31.32
CA LYS A 169 -2.88 5.64 31.89
C LYS A 169 -3.88 6.29 30.93
N ARG A 170 -3.53 6.44 29.64
CA ARG A 170 -4.42 7.02 28.63
C ARG A 170 -5.67 6.19 28.37
N VAL A 171 -5.54 4.87 28.38
CA VAL A 171 -6.69 3.95 28.28
C VAL A 171 -7.64 4.20 29.45
N LYS A 172 -7.13 4.25 30.70
CA LYS A 172 -7.95 4.53 31.88
C LYS A 172 -8.65 5.90 31.85
N GLU A 173 -8.01 6.90 31.27
CA GLU A 173 -8.52 8.27 31.16
C GLU A 173 -9.46 8.49 29.96
N THR A 174 -9.55 7.53 29.04
CA THR A 174 -10.36 7.65 27.82
C THR A 174 -11.65 6.84 27.98
N PRO A 175 -12.84 7.47 27.92
CA PRO A 175 -14.11 6.76 27.96
C PRO A 175 -14.17 5.68 26.88
N ASN A 176 -14.73 4.51 27.22
CA ASN A 176 -14.93 3.37 26.32
C ASN A 176 -13.64 2.73 25.76
N ALA A 177 -12.46 3.23 26.15
CA ALA A 177 -11.21 2.67 25.66
C ALA A 177 -10.88 1.32 26.30
N THR A 178 -10.29 0.45 25.49
CA THR A 178 -9.68 -0.82 25.87
C THR A 178 -8.20 -0.78 25.51
N TRP A 179 -7.45 -1.85 25.82
CA TRP A 179 -6.05 -1.91 25.39
C TRP A 179 -5.95 -1.80 23.85
N PRO A 180 -5.07 -0.96 23.29
CA PRO A 180 -5.02 -0.75 21.86
C PRO A 180 -4.72 -2.04 21.09
N VAL A 181 -5.53 -2.35 20.08
CA VAL A 181 -5.34 -3.53 19.23
C VAL A 181 -4.50 -3.23 18.00
N HIS A 182 -4.44 -1.95 17.61
CA HIS A 182 -3.75 -1.46 16.43
C HIS A 182 -3.09 -0.11 16.72
N ALA A 183 -1.89 0.10 16.20
CA ALA A 183 -1.15 1.35 16.31
C ALA A 183 -0.70 1.85 14.93
N VAL A 184 -0.98 3.11 14.61
CA VAL A 184 -0.59 3.76 13.35
C VAL A 184 0.40 4.88 13.62
N ILE A 185 1.57 4.82 12.96
CA ILE A 185 2.67 5.77 13.12
C ILE A 185 3.12 6.27 11.75
N THR A 186 3.23 7.58 11.56
CA THR A 186 3.72 8.14 10.30
C THR A 186 5.26 8.09 10.30
N ASN A 187 5.87 7.26 9.46
CA ASN A 187 7.33 7.14 9.38
C ASN A 187 7.84 7.11 7.93
N SER A 188 8.65 8.07 7.48
CA SER A 188 9.14 9.24 8.23
C SER A 188 8.05 10.29 8.47
N THR A 189 8.35 11.32 9.27
CA THR A 189 7.59 12.58 9.18
C THR A 189 7.70 13.17 7.78
N TYR A 190 6.81 14.13 7.46
CA TYR A 190 6.85 14.83 6.17
C TYR A 190 8.21 15.48 5.90
N ASP A 191 8.81 16.10 6.92
CA ASP A 191 10.10 16.80 6.83
C ASP A 191 11.33 15.86 6.98
N GLY A 192 11.15 14.55 6.87
CA GLY A 192 12.25 13.59 6.75
C GLY A 192 12.85 13.08 8.07
N LEU A 193 12.12 13.18 9.19
CA LEU A 193 12.57 12.58 10.45
C LEU A 193 12.13 11.12 10.53
N LEU A 194 13.10 10.22 10.51
CA LEU A 194 12.91 8.78 10.65
C LEU A 194 12.92 8.37 12.13
N TYR A 195 12.10 7.37 12.46
CA TYR A 195 12.11 6.75 13.77
C TYR A 195 13.14 5.63 13.87
N ASN A 196 13.61 5.34 15.09
CA ASN A 196 14.21 4.05 15.39
C ASN A 196 13.07 3.02 15.50
N THR A 197 12.84 2.25 14.43
CA THR A 197 11.71 1.31 14.37
C THR A 197 11.98 0.04 15.17
N ASP A 198 13.25 -0.31 15.41
CA ASP A 198 13.61 -1.41 16.31
C ASP A 198 13.18 -1.12 17.74
N PHE A 199 13.38 0.12 18.20
CA PHE A 199 12.87 0.57 19.50
C PHE A 199 11.35 0.44 19.57
N ILE A 200 10.62 0.88 18.54
CA ILE A 200 9.15 0.83 18.51
C ILE A 200 8.68 -0.62 18.52
N LYS A 201 9.22 -1.48 17.64
CA LYS A 201 8.88 -2.91 17.56
C LYS A 201 9.12 -3.62 18.89
N LYS A 202 10.20 -3.27 19.59
CA LYS A 202 10.55 -3.84 20.91
C LYS A 202 9.64 -3.32 22.03
N THR A 203 9.37 -2.02 22.05
CA THR A 203 8.79 -1.34 23.23
C THR A 203 7.28 -1.26 23.18
N LEU A 204 6.69 -1.01 22.00
CA LEU A 204 5.26 -0.83 21.84
C LEU A 204 4.55 -2.19 21.86
N ASP A 205 3.85 -2.47 22.93
CA ASP A 205 3.14 -3.70 23.25
C ASP A 205 1.73 -3.74 22.64
N VAL A 206 1.68 -3.53 21.32
CA VAL A 206 0.48 -3.65 20.48
C VAL A 206 0.72 -4.71 19.42
N LYS A 207 -0.23 -5.64 19.26
CA LYS A 207 -0.11 -6.80 18.34
C LYS A 207 -0.07 -6.43 16.85
N SER A 208 -0.53 -5.24 16.49
CA SER A 208 -0.59 -4.77 15.11
C SER A 208 -0.05 -3.35 15.01
N ILE A 209 1.07 -3.18 14.29
CA ILE A 209 1.73 -1.89 14.13
C ILE A 209 1.82 -1.55 12.65
N HIS A 210 1.21 -0.44 12.26
CA HIS A 210 1.22 0.08 10.91
C HIS A 210 2.06 1.34 10.83
N PHE A 211 3.10 1.29 10.01
CA PHE A 211 3.86 2.46 9.59
C PHE A 211 3.26 3.01 8.30
N ASP A 212 2.68 4.22 8.35
CA ASP A 212 2.37 4.98 7.13
C ASP A 212 3.69 5.50 6.58
N SER A 213 4.21 4.78 5.59
CA SER A 213 5.53 4.98 4.98
C SER A 213 5.43 5.53 3.56
N ALA A 214 4.38 6.32 3.30
CA ALA A 214 4.14 6.92 2.00
C ALA A 214 5.32 7.77 1.48
N TRP A 215 6.11 8.37 2.38
CA TRP A 215 7.23 9.26 2.05
C TRP A 215 8.59 8.56 1.96
N VAL A 216 8.67 7.26 2.28
CA VAL A 216 9.95 6.54 2.34
C VAL A 216 9.91 5.17 1.66
N PRO A 217 9.32 5.05 0.44
CA PRO A 217 9.20 3.77 -0.26
C PRO A 217 10.54 3.17 -0.71
N TYR A 218 11.64 3.90 -0.54
CA TYR A 218 12.98 3.51 -0.99
C TYR A 218 13.86 2.90 0.11
N THR A 219 13.35 2.77 1.34
CA THR A 219 14.18 2.45 2.51
C THR A 219 14.85 1.09 2.45
N ASN A 220 14.29 0.12 1.72
CA ASN A 220 14.92 -1.18 1.54
C ASN A 220 16.16 -1.16 0.61
N PHE A 221 16.39 -0.06 -0.12
CA PHE A 221 17.41 0.00 -1.16
C PHE A 221 18.68 0.74 -0.74
N SER A 222 18.84 1.09 0.55
CA SER A 222 20.08 1.63 1.07
C SER A 222 20.31 1.25 2.53
N PRO A 223 21.52 0.79 2.91
CA PRO A 223 21.81 0.34 4.27
C PRO A 223 21.71 1.46 5.31
N ILE A 224 21.76 2.74 4.89
CA ILE A 224 21.62 3.87 5.82
C ILE A 224 20.24 3.89 6.51
N TYR A 225 19.23 3.20 5.95
CA TYR A 225 17.87 3.13 6.48
C TYR A 225 17.60 1.88 7.33
N GLU A 226 18.59 1.01 7.53
CA GLU A 226 18.45 -0.15 8.42
C GLU A 226 18.10 0.30 9.86
N GLY A 227 17.15 -0.41 10.48
CA GLY A 227 16.55 -0.08 11.77
C GLY A 227 15.63 1.16 11.78
N LYS A 228 15.34 1.74 10.60
CA LYS A 228 14.58 3.00 10.45
C LYS A 228 13.29 2.88 9.63
N CYS A 229 12.98 1.69 9.12
CA CYS A 229 11.70 1.40 8.46
C CYS A 229 10.99 0.20 9.11
N GLY A 230 9.69 0.09 8.89
CA GLY A 230 8.84 -0.99 9.40
C GLY A 230 9.27 -2.36 8.88
N MET A 231 9.66 -2.48 7.60
CA MET A 231 10.09 -3.74 7.00
C MET A 231 11.53 -4.15 7.35
N SER A 232 12.34 -3.26 7.94
CA SER A 232 13.72 -3.58 8.34
C SER A 232 13.78 -4.77 9.31
N GLY A 233 14.77 -5.64 9.14
CA GLY A 233 14.94 -6.85 9.94
C GLY A 233 13.92 -7.95 9.63
N GLY A 234 13.71 -8.84 10.61
CA GLY A 234 12.82 -10.00 10.51
C GLY A 234 11.42 -9.77 11.10
N ARG A 235 10.68 -10.88 11.25
CA ARG A 235 9.41 -10.91 11.97
C ARG A 235 9.59 -10.54 13.44
N VAL A 236 8.54 -9.99 14.04
CA VAL A 236 8.48 -9.67 15.46
C VAL A 236 7.48 -10.62 16.10
N GLU A 237 7.90 -11.38 17.10
CA GLU A 237 7.06 -12.38 17.75
C GLU A 237 5.77 -11.75 18.31
N GLY A 238 4.62 -12.39 18.04
CA GLY A 238 3.32 -11.92 18.50
C GLY A 238 2.82 -10.62 17.86
N LYS A 239 3.51 -10.10 16.84
CA LYS A 239 3.14 -8.85 16.16
C LYS A 239 3.09 -9.00 14.65
N VAL A 240 2.16 -8.29 14.02
CA VAL A 240 2.16 -8.02 12.58
C VAL A 240 2.55 -6.57 12.34
N ILE A 241 3.50 -6.37 11.43
CA ILE A 241 3.99 -5.06 11.02
C ILE A 241 3.52 -4.77 9.60
N TYR A 242 2.98 -3.58 9.39
CA TYR A 242 2.60 -3.09 8.07
C TYR A 242 3.43 -1.90 7.66
N GLU A 243 3.72 -1.80 6.36
CA GLU A 243 4.02 -0.55 5.70
C GLU A 243 3.03 -0.28 4.59
N THR A 244 2.54 0.95 4.51
CA THR A 244 1.81 1.42 3.32
C THR A 244 2.64 2.47 2.61
N GLN A 245 2.90 2.27 1.33
CA GLN A 245 3.83 3.08 0.56
C GLN A 245 3.15 3.67 -0.68
N SER A 246 3.38 4.96 -0.94
CA SER A 246 2.96 5.61 -2.18
C SER A 246 4.08 5.48 -3.20
N THR A 247 4.05 4.41 -4.00
CA THR A 247 5.06 4.14 -5.02
C THR A 247 5.23 5.33 -5.98
N HIS A 248 4.13 6.01 -6.32
CA HIS A 248 4.15 7.17 -7.21
C HIS A 248 4.74 8.46 -6.62
N LYS A 249 5.07 8.52 -5.32
CA LYS A 249 5.63 9.74 -4.73
C LYS A 249 7.13 9.86 -4.95
N LEU A 250 7.87 8.84 -4.53
CA LEU A 250 9.35 8.87 -4.46
C LEU A 250 9.99 7.64 -5.10
N LEU A 251 9.21 6.82 -5.82
CA LEU A 251 9.69 5.87 -6.82
C LEU A 251 9.06 6.22 -8.18
N ALA A 252 9.25 5.37 -9.19
CA ALA A 252 8.71 5.56 -10.53
C ALA A 252 7.48 4.66 -10.75
N ALA A 253 6.28 5.19 -10.54
CA ALA A 253 5.02 4.53 -10.83
C ALA A 253 3.93 5.57 -11.16
N PHE A 254 2.87 5.16 -11.86
CA PHE A 254 1.74 6.04 -12.13
C PHE A 254 1.04 6.48 -10.85
N SER A 255 0.47 7.69 -10.86
CA SER A 255 -0.42 8.18 -9.81
C SER A 255 -1.43 7.11 -9.41
N GLN A 256 -1.75 7.08 -8.11
CA GLN A 256 -2.57 6.07 -7.45
C GLN A 256 -1.90 4.70 -7.22
N ALA A 257 -0.76 4.37 -7.83
CA ALA A 257 -0.02 3.17 -7.45
C ALA A 257 0.45 3.25 -5.99
N SER A 258 0.12 2.24 -5.21
CA SER A 258 0.53 2.09 -3.81
C SER A 258 0.73 0.61 -3.48
N MET A 259 1.55 0.35 -2.47
CA MET A 259 1.78 -1.00 -1.97
C MET A 259 1.43 -1.09 -0.49
N ILE A 260 0.87 -2.24 -0.10
CA ILE A 260 0.82 -2.68 1.30
C ILE A 260 1.85 -3.78 1.46
N HIS A 261 2.75 -3.64 2.43
CA HIS A 261 3.72 -4.66 2.82
C HIS A 261 3.37 -5.20 4.20
N VAL A 262 3.42 -6.51 4.36
CA VAL A 262 3.14 -7.23 5.60
C VAL A 262 4.39 -7.98 6.03
N LYS A 263 4.75 -7.88 7.30
CA LYS A 263 5.77 -8.70 7.98
C LYS A 263 5.15 -9.28 9.25
N GLY A 264 4.96 -10.60 9.28
CA GLY A 264 4.15 -11.30 10.27
C GLY A 264 2.93 -11.99 9.66
N ASP A 265 2.08 -12.55 10.51
CA ASP A 265 0.94 -13.35 10.09
C ASP A 265 -0.36 -12.54 10.04
N VAL A 266 -1.12 -12.75 8.98
CA VAL A 266 -2.49 -12.26 8.80
C VAL A 266 -3.39 -13.43 8.44
N ASN A 267 -4.69 -13.33 8.77
CA ASN A 267 -5.67 -14.21 8.15
C ASN A 267 -5.83 -13.75 6.69
N GLU A 268 -5.28 -14.52 5.75
CA GLU A 268 -5.20 -14.14 4.33
C GLU A 268 -6.58 -13.89 3.72
N GLU A 269 -7.56 -14.73 4.03
CA GLU A 269 -8.94 -14.59 3.52
C GLU A 269 -9.59 -13.31 4.04
N THR A 270 -9.50 -13.06 5.35
CA THR A 270 -10.08 -11.85 5.96
C THR A 270 -9.37 -10.58 5.49
N PHE A 271 -8.06 -10.63 5.29
CA PHE A 271 -7.30 -9.51 4.73
C PHE A 271 -7.69 -9.26 3.27
N ASN A 272 -7.90 -10.32 2.49
CA ASN A 272 -8.35 -10.18 1.11
C ASN A 272 -9.77 -9.61 1.03
N GLU A 273 -10.68 -10.00 1.91
CA GLU A 273 -12.00 -9.35 2.02
C GLU A 273 -11.87 -7.85 2.26
N ALA A 274 -11.01 -7.43 3.20
CA ALA A 274 -10.73 -6.01 3.44
C ALA A 274 -10.10 -5.31 2.24
N TYR A 275 -9.25 -6.00 1.50
CA TYR A 275 -8.65 -5.51 0.25
C TYR A 275 -9.70 -5.31 -0.84
N MET A 276 -10.57 -6.30 -1.08
CA MET A 276 -11.62 -6.28 -2.10
C MET A 276 -12.72 -5.26 -1.78
N MET A 277 -13.05 -5.02 -0.50
CA MET A 277 -14.00 -3.97 -0.09
C MET A 277 -13.61 -2.57 -0.60
N HIS A 278 -12.34 -2.35 -0.90
CA HIS A 278 -11.80 -1.06 -1.31
C HIS A 278 -11.17 -1.06 -2.71
N THR A 279 -11.14 -2.20 -3.38
CA THR A 279 -10.52 -2.35 -4.70
C THR A 279 -11.61 -2.51 -5.75
N THR A 280 -11.55 -1.70 -6.81
CA THR A 280 -12.48 -1.83 -7.93
C THR A 280 -12.35 -3.21 -8.58
N THR A 281 -13.47 -3.78 -9.02
CA THR A 281 -13.49 -5.05 -9.78
C THR A 281 -12.88 -4.92 -11.18
N SER A 282 -12.61 -3.68 -11.64
CA SER A 282 -11.95 -3.37 -12.90
C SER A 282 -10.72 -2.48 -12.67
N PRO A 283 -9.60 -3.03 -12.17
CA PRO A 283 -8.39 -2.25 -11.91
C PRO A 283 -7.76 -1.79 -13.23
N HIS A 284 -7.11 -0.63 -13.22
CA HIS A 284 -6.38 -0.12 -14.38
C HIS A 284 -5.02 -0.83 -14.49
N TYR A 285 -4.85 -1.68 -15.50
CA TYR A 285 -3.67 -2.56 -15.66
C TYR A 285 -2.36 -1.80 -15.89
N GLY A 286 -2.40 -0.54 -16.34
CA GLY A 286 -1.21 0.29 -16.39
C GLY A 286 -0.73 0.76 -15.02
N ILE A 287 -1.61 0.84 -14.01
CA ILE A 287 -1.26 1.26 -12.63
C ILE A 287 -0.75 0.07 -11.80
N VAL A 288 -1.29 -1.12 -12.07
CA VAL A 288 -0.86 -2.41 -11.49
C VAL A 288 0.59 -2.72 -11.88
#